data_AF-A0A9N9E816-F1
#
_entry.id   AF-A0A9N9E816-F1
#
_cell.length_a   1.000
_cell.length_b   1.000
_cell.length_c   1.000
_cell.angle_alpha   90.00
_cell.angle_beta   90.00
_cell.angle_gamma   90.00
#
_symmetry.space_group_name_H-M   'P 1'
#
loop_
_entity.id
_entity.type
_entity.pdbx_description
1 polymer ?
#
loop_
_entity_poly.entity_id
_entity_poly.type
_entity_poly.pdbx_seq_one_letter_code
_entity_poly.pdbx_strand_id
1 'polypeptide(L)'
;AIFLPTAHNPNPNETASDIQEPVVASTQHMIVETVEVETVTESKESSVFSKIKSVFAGIGEDIKEISRDSDSSRRLCRRSEVEFSMTNPPYAINNGGKELSLSYRTSPMDAYHHNGEFEYDAHNLFGHMEAQTTYRSLRKIRPNKRPFLLSRSTFPSSGRYVAHWLGDNASTWEDLQYSIPGILSFQLFCIPLTGADLCGFNDKCNEELAMRWVELGSFYPFCRNHNVIGMPSQEVYSWESVEKVARKYIGLRYALLPYWYTAFYRSSTKGTPVLRPLWASYPEDKETYNIEHQFLIHDGILISPVLEAEKKE
;
A
#
# COMPACT_ATOMS: atom_id res chain seq x y z
N ALA A 1 9.14 0.41 14.23
CA ALA A 1 8.89 -0.06 12.85
C ALA A 1 8.73 -1.57 12.91
N ILE A 2 7.60 -2.10 12.46
CA ILE A 2 7.40 -3.56 12.40
C ILE A 2 8.13 -4.04 11.16
N PHE A 3 9.28 -4.69 11.37
CA PHE A 3 10.03 -5.39 10.33
C PHE A 3 9.42 -6.78 10.15
N LEU A 4 9.10 -7.17 8.92
CA LEU A 4 8.92 -8.57 8.54
C LEU A 4 10.20 -9.06 7.85
N PRO A 5 10.65 -10.30 8.10
CA PRO A 5 11.95 -10.79 7.63
C PRO A 5 11.94 -11.24 6.17
N THR A 6 13.08 -11.07 5.51
CA THR A 6 13.38 -11.46 4.12
C THR A 6 13.78 -12.93 3.98
N ALA A 7 13.53 -13.45 2.77
CA ALA A 7 13.70 -14.80 2.28
C ALA A 7 15.15 -15.35 2.23
N HIS A 8 15.22 -16.65 1.93
CA HIS A 8 16.31 -17.62 1.97
C HIS A 8 17.67 -17.23 1.35
N ASN A 9 18.74 -17.78 1.97
CA ASN A 9 20.16 -17.69 1.61
C ASN A 9 20.51 -18.51 0.33
N PRO A 10 21.19 -17.95 -0.70
CA PRO A 10 21.62 -18.71 -1.88
C PRO A 10 22.97 -19.45 -1.68
N ASN A 11 23.15 -20.48 -2.50
CA ASN A 11 24.17 -21.53 -2.47
C ASN A 11 25.60 -20.98 -2.76
N PRO A 12 26.70 -21.48 -2.15
CA PRO A 12 28.02 -20.83 -2.20
C PRO A 12 28.83 -20.97 -3.51
N ASN A 13 28.24 -21.45 -4.62
CA ASN A 13 28.99 -21.89 -5.80
C ASN A 13 28.67 -21.14 -7.12
N GLU A 14 27.98 -20.00 -7.09
CA GLU A 14 27.77 -19.20 -8.32
C GLU A 14 28.81 -18.08 -8.46
N THR A 15 29.52 -18.10 -9.59
CA THR A 15 30.55 -17.12 -9.96
C THR A 15 29.94 -15.81 -10.46
N ALA A 16 30.57 -14.69 -10.11
CA ALA A 16 30.10 -13.31 -10.25
C ALA A 16 29.89 -12.75 -11.68
N SER A 17 29.67 -13.60 -12.69
CA SER A 17 29.42 -13.18 -14.08
C SER A 17 28.05 -13.61 -14.64
N ASP A 18 27.24 -14.38 -13.89
CA ASP A 18 25.93 -14.90 -14.36
C ASP A 18 24.73 -14.45 -13.50
N ILE A 19 24.90 -13.42 -12.66
CA ILE A 19 23.76 -12.85 -11.91
C ILE A 19 23.05 -11.84 -12.82
N GLN A 20 22.08 -12.36 -13.58
CA GLN A 20 21.03 -11.53 -14.17
C GLN A 20 20.25 -10.89 -12.99
N GLU A 21 20.15 -9.56 -13.00
CA GLU A 21 19.56 -8.78 -11.90
C GLU A 21 18.24 -9.40 -11.42
N PRO A 22 18.12 -9.81 -10.14
CA PRO A 22 16.82 -10.15 -9.61
C PRO A 22 15.99 -8.87 -9.59
N VAL A 23 14.84 -8.91 -10.24
CA VAL A 23 13.78 -7.90 -10.15
C VAL A 23 13.36 -7.84 -8.68
N VAL A 24 13.99 -6.94 -7.93
CA VAL A 24 13.61 -6.66 -6.55
C VAL A 24 12.24 -6.01 -6.62
N ALA A 25 11.21 -6.75 -6.20
CA ALA A 25 9.88 -6.24 -5.92
C ALA A 25 10.04 -4.88 -5.23
N SER A 26 9.50 -3.85 -5.87
CA SER A 26 9.71 -2.46 -5.47
C SER A 26 9.36 -2.32 -3.98
N THR A 27 10.38 -2.18 -3.13
CA THR A 27 10.18 -1.59 -1.80
C THR A 27 9.53 -0.25 -2.09
N GLN A 28 8.24 -0.11 -1.80
CA GLN A 28 7.50 1.12 -2.07
C GLN A 28 8.18 2.26 -1.34
N HIS A 29 8.99 2.98 -2.10
CA HIS A 29 9.54 4.25 -1.70
C HIS A 29 8.33 5.16 -1.50
N MET A 30 8.24 5.74 -0.31
CA MET A 30 7.17 6.65 0.04
C MET A 30 7.35 7.95 -0.76
N ILE A 31 6.99 7.92 -2.03
CA ILE A 31 6.58 9.13 -2.73
C ILE A 31 5.34 9.58 -1.97
N VAL A 32 5.36 10.82 -1.47
CA VAL A 32 4.20 11.50 -0.89
C VAL A 32 3.15 11.61 -1.99
N GLU A 33 2.35 10.56 -2.18
CA GLU A 33 1.17 10.61 -3.03
C GLU A 33 -0.08 10.62 -2.17
N THR A 34 -0.88 11.60 -2.55
CA THR A 34 -2.16 12.04 -2.04
C THR A 34 -3.13 10.94 -1.66
N VAL A 35 -3.95 11.25 -0.65
CA VAL A 35 -5.25 10.62 -0.49
C VAL A 35 -6.08 10.80 -1.77
N GLU A 36 -6.43 9.69 -2.43
CA GLU A 36 -7.43 9.70 -3.48
C GLU A 36 -8.81 9.83 -2.86
N VAL A 37 -9.47 10.96 -3.12
CA VAL A 37 -10.86 11.17 -2.74
C VAL A 37 -11.74 10.84 -3.93
N GLU A 38 -12.20 9.60 -4.00
CA GLU A 38 -13.28 9.22 -4.90
C GLU A 38 -14.61 9.40 -4.19
N THR A 39 -15.34 10.47 -4.54
CA THR A 39 -16.75 10.58 -4.17
C THR A 39 -17.58 9.87 -5.23
N VAL A 40 -18.16 8.74 -4.86
CA VAL A 40 -19.21 8.10 -5.65
C VAL A 40 -20.34 9.12 -5.82
N THR A 41 -20.58 9.52 -7.07
CA THR A 41 -21.64 10.37 -7.66
C THR A 41 -21.61 11.89 -7.43
N GLU A 42 -21.05 12.66 -8.38
CA GLU A 42 -21.71 13.66 -9.26
C GLU A 42 -20.67 14.56 -9.97
N SER A 43 -20.83 14.78 -11.27
CA SER A 43 -19.84 15.38 -12.20
C SER A 43 -19.50 16.86 -12.00
N LYS A 44 -20.07 17.53 -10.99
CA LYS A 44 -19.88 18.99 -10.76
C LYS A 44 -18.78 19.32 -9.75
N GLU A 45 -18.14 18.33 -9.14
CA GLU A 45 -17.35 18.54 -7.91
C GLU A 45 -15.82 18.46 -8.09
N SER A 46 -15.34 18.23 -9.31
CA SER A 46 -13.92 18.24 -9.68
C SER A 46 -13.18 19.52 -9.24
N SER A 47 -13.88 20.67 -9.19
CA SER A 47 -13.30 21.98 -8.81
C SER A 47 -12.91 22.12 -7.34
N VAL A 48 -13.59 21.44 -6.41
CA VAL A 48 -13.26 21.52 -4.98
C VAL A 48 -12.06 20.62 -4.67
N PHE A 49 -12.01 19.44 -5.27
CA PHE A 49 -10.91 18.50 -5.10
C PHE A 49 -9.62 18.95 -5.80
N SER A 50 -9.71 19.64 -6.93
CA SER A 50 -8.53 20.26 -7.56
C SER A 50 -7.93 21.36 -6.68
N LYS A 51 -8.75 22.13 -5.95
CA LYS A 51 -8.28 23.14 -4.99
C LYS A 51 -7.63 22.52 -3.75
N ILE A 52 -8.14 21.40 -3.25
CA ILE A 52 -7.50 20.67 -2.14
C ILE A 52 -6.13 20.13 -2.59
N LYS A 53 -6.07 19.49 -3.78
CA LYS A 53 -4.80 19.01 -4.37
C LYS A 53 -3.81 20.15 -4.62
N SER A 54 -4.25 21.33 -5.07
CA SER A 54 -3.36 22.47 -5.31
C SER A 54 -2.82 23.13 -4.03
N VAL A 55 -3.56 23.09 -2.93
CA VAL A 55 -3.10 23.60 -1.63
C VAL A 55 -1.94 22.75 -1.09
N PHE A 56 -1.96 21.43 -1.29
CA PHE A 56 -0.88 20.54 -0.85
C PHE A 56 0.33 20.56 -1.79
N ALA A 57 0.13 20.77 -3.09
CA ALA A 57 1.24 20.97 -4.03
C ALA A 57 1.97 22.33 -3.84
N GLY A 58 1.35 23.29 -3.15
CA GLY A 58 1.85 24.65 -2.97
C GLY A 58 2.71 24.91 -1.73
N ILE A 59 3.08 23.89 -0.94
CA ILE A 59 3.91 24.05 0.28
C ILE A 59 5.41 23.85 -0.03
N GLY A 60 5.80 23.89 -1.31
CA GLY A 60 7.18 23.67 -1.77
C GLY A 60 8.01 24.91 -2.06
N GLU A 61 7.48 26.13 -1.92
CA GLU A 61 8.22 27.36 -2.28
C GLU A 61 8.22 28.36 -1.11
N ASP A 62 9.20 28.20 -0.22
CA ASP A 62 9.99 29.28 0.39
C ASP A 62 10.83 28.72 1.55
N ILE A 63 11.94 28.06 1.22
CA ILE A 63 13.01 27.79 2.18
C ILE A 63 14.22 28.60 1.74
N LYS A 64 14.42 29.75 2.39
CA LYS A 64 15.67 30.52 2.29
C LYS A 64 16.74 29.83 3.12
N GLU A 65 17.73 29.28 2.44
CA GLU A 65 19.00 28.83 3.01
C GLU A 65 19.70 30.03 3.69
N ILE A 66 19.98 29.92 5.00
CA ILE A 66 20.90 30.82 5.69
C ILE A 66 22.22 30.07 5.83
N SER A 67 23.21 30.45 5.02
CA SER A 67 24.57 29.99 5.19
C SER A 67 25.19 30.63 6.44
N ARG A 68 25.93 29.85 7.23
CA ARG A 68 26.86 30.37 8.23
C ARG A 68 28.24 29.75 8.02
N ASP A 69 29.15 30.59 7.58
CA ASP A 69 30.59 30.41 7.68
C ASP A 69 31.05 30.71 9.12
N SER A 70 31.88 29.84 9.69
CA SER A 70 32.99 30.27 10.55
C SER A 70 34.01 29.16 10.76
N ASP A 71 35.22 29.43 10.30
CA ASP A 71 36.46 28.69 10.54
C ASP A 71 36.97 28.93 11.98
N SER A 72 37.46 27.89 12.66
CA SER A 72 38.67 27.99 13.48
C SER A 72 39.16 26.63 13.99
N SER A 73 40.42 26.35 13.67
CA SER A 73 41.23 25.22 14.12
C SER A 73 41.40 25.15 15.64
N ARG A 74 41.22 23.97 16.25
CA ARG A 74 41.91 23.51 17.47
C ARG A 74 41.79 21.98 17.64
N ARG A 75 42.88 21.27 17.36
CA ARG A 75 43.07 19.84 17.68
C ARG A 75 43.19 19.67 19.20
N LEU A 76 42.23 19.01 19.82
CA LEU A 76 42.35 18.36 21.14
C LEU A 76 41.57 17.04 21.08
N CYS A 77 42.22 15.96 21.49
CA CYS A 77 41.67 14.62 21.53
C CYS A 77 40.48 14.58 22.51
N ARG A 78 39.26 14.69 21.97
CA ARG A 78 37.99 14.43 22.68
C ARG A 78 37.47 13.11 22.15
N ARG A 79 36.99 12.24 23.04
CA ARG A 79 35.99 11.20 22.69
C ARG A 79 35.00 11.89 21.75
N SER A 80 34.94 11.47 20.48
CA SER A 80 34.02 12.07 19.52
C SER A 80 32.61 11.79 20.03
N GLU A 81 32.02 12.75 20.72
CA GLU A 81 30.57 12.85 20.78
C GLU A 81 30.14 12.88 19.31
N VAL A 82 29.56 11.78 18.84
CA VAL A 82 28.99 11.75 17.49
C VAL A 82 27.86 12.76 17.56
N GLU A 83 28.09 13.94 17.00
CA GLU A 83 27.08 14.98 16.91
C GLU A 83 25.91 14.40 16.11
N PHE A 84 24.75 14.32 16.75
CA PHE A 84 23.56 13.76 16.14
C PHE A 84 23.15 14.65 14.96
N SER A 85 23.12 14.06 13.77
CA SER A 85 22.58 14.69 12.57
C SER A 85 21.30 13.96 12.15
N MET A 86 20.22 14.70 11.95
CA MET A 86 18.95 14.14 11.47
C MET A 86 19.06 13.67 10.01
N THR A 87 19.88 14.34 9.21
CA THR A 87 20.10 14.01 7.80
C THR A 87 21.10 12.87 7.62
N ASN A 88 21.94 12.61 8.62
CA ASN A 88 22.88 11.50 8.67
C ASN A 88 22.94 10.89 10.08
N PRO A 89 21.90 10.13 10.47
CA PRO A 89 21.83 9.55 11.81
C PRO A 89 22.97 8.55 12.05
N PRO A 90 23.39 8.34 13.31
CA PRO A 90 24.49 7.42 13.64
C PRO A 90 24.23 5.97 13.25
N TYR A 91 22.96 5.61 13.00
CA TYR A 91 22.53 4.32 12.49
C TYR A 91 21.72 4.53 11.22
N ALA A 92 22.25 4.07 10.08
CA ALA A 92 21.53 4.01 8.83
C ALA A 92 20.60 2.80 8.85
N ILE A 93 19.29 3.03 8.71
CA ILE A 93 18.35 1.95 8.45
C ILE A 93 18.57 1.41 7.04
N ASN A 94 18.14 0.18 6.76
CA ASN A 94 18.22 -0.41 5.42
C ASN A 94 17.18 0.15 4.44
N ASN A 95 17.13 1.49 4.30
CA ASN A 95 16.20 2.18 3.40
C ASN A 95 16.49 1.79 1.94
N GLY A 96 15.45 1.42 1.21
CA GLY A 96 15.54 0.91 -0.16
C GLY A 96 16.43 -0.32 -0.34
N GLY A 97 16.68 -1.08 0.72
CA GLY A 97 17.56 -2.26 0.69
C GLY A 97 19.04 -1.97 0.47
N LYS A 98 19.43 -0.69 0.50
CA LYS A 98 20.79 -0.21 0.18
C LYS A 98 21.26 0.89 1.13
N GLU A 99 20.68 0.96 2.33
CA GLU A 99 20.96 2.01 3.33
C GLU A 99 20.91 3.44 2.73
N LEU A 100 19.94 3.69 1.85
CA LEU A 100 19.77 5.00 1.22
C LEU A 100 19.51 6.08 2.29
N SER A 101 19.91 7.33 1.98
CA SER A 101 19.60 8.48 2.85
C SER A 101 18.11 8.52 3.22
N LEU A 102 17.79 8.92 4.45
CA LEU A 102 16.41 9.05 4.89
C LEU A 102 15.61 10.02 4.01
N SER A 103 16.26 11.08 3.50
CA SER A 103 15.63 12.06 2.61
C SER A 103 15.53 11.60 1.14
N TYR A 104 15.91 10.35 0.83
CA TYR A 104 15.86 9.85 -0.55
C TYR A 104 14.41 9.81 -1.06
N ARG A 105 14.11 10.62 -2.08
CA ARG A 105 12.77 10.77 -2.70
C ARG A 105 11.67 11.19 -1.71
N THR A 106 12.02 11.95 -0.68
CA THR A 106 11.06 12.53 0.27
C THR A 106 11.55 13.87 0.83
N SER A 107 10.80 14.46 1.75
CA SER A 107 11.16 15.70 2.43
C SER A 107 12.48 15.56 3.21
N PRO A 108 13.31 16.61 3.32
CA PRO A 108 14.49 16.60 4.16
C PRO A 108 14.14 16.36 5.64
N MET A 109 14.93 15.52 6.33
CA MET A 109 14.69 15.18 7.74
C MET A 109 14.76 16.36 8.72
N ASP A 110 15.44 17.44 8.34
CA ASP A 110 15.56 18.70 9.10
C ASP A 110 14.49 19.75 8.74
N ALA A 111 13.55 19.42 7.85
CA ALA A 111 12.35 20.22 7.64
C ALA A 111 11.52 20.25 8.94
N TYR A 112 10.80 21.35 9.19
CA TYR A 112 9.99 21.53 10.38
C TYR A 112 8.49 21.56 10.05
N HIS A 113 7.71 20.95 10.93
CA HIS A 113 6.25 20.99 10.91
C HIS A 113 5.72 22.22 11.66
N HIS A 114 4.42 22.48 11.52
CA HIS A 114 3.76 23.66 12.11
C HIS A 114 4.01 23.84 13.62
N ASN A 115 4.14 22.75 14.38
CA ASN A 115 4.37 22.75 15.82
C ASN A 115 5.86 22.79 16.21
N GLY A 116 6.77 22.93 15.24
CA GLY A 116 8.22 22.95 15.47
C GLY A 116 8.89 21.58 15.55
N GLU A 117 8.13 20.48 15.39
CA GLU A 117 8.70 19.14 15.29
C GLU A 117 9.41 18.94 13.95
N PHE A 118 10.45 18.11 13.92
CA PHE A 118 11.17 17.82 12.69
C PHE A 118 10.51 16.71 11.88
N GLU A 119 10.72 16.74 10.57
CA GLU A 119 10.34 15.66 9.66
C GLU A 119 10.94 14.34 10.10
N TYR A 120 12.17 14.34 10.64
CA TYR A 120 12.81 13.16 11.23
C TYR A 120 11.88 12.39 12.20
N ASP A 121 11.14 13.10 13.06
CA ASP A 121 10.25 12.50 14.05
C ASP A 121 8.83 12.26 13.51
N ALA A 122 8.37 13.10 12.57
CA ALA A 122 7.00 13.10 12.08
C ALA A 122 6.79 12.35 10.73
N HIS A 123 7.86 11.96 10.03
CA HIS A 123 7.83 11.46 8.65
C HIS A 123 6.75 10.39 8.41
N ASN A 124 6.78 9.32 9.21
CA ASN A 124 5.85 8.19 9.07
C ASN A 124 4.40 8.53 9.44
N LEU A 125 4.14 9.70 10.04
CA LEU A 125 2.80 10.15 10.40
C LEU A 125 2.13 10.95 9.27
N PHE A 126 2.88 11.37 8.25
CA PHE A 126 2.37 12.32 7.26
C PHE A 126 1.07 11.85 6.58
N GLY A 127 1.08 10.65 5.98
CA GLY A 127 -0.12 10.08 5.35
C GLY A 127 -1.28 9.85 6.33
N HIS A 128 -0.98 9.52 7.59
CA HIS A 128 -1.99 9.38 8.63
C HIS A 128 -2.64 10.72 8.99
N MET A 129 -1.84 11.78 9.14
CA MET A 129 -2.32 13.13 9.43
C MET A 129 -3.13 13.71 8.27
N GLU A 130 -2.70 13.46 7.03
CA GLU A 130 -3.44 13.81 5.82
C GLU A 130 -4.80 13.10 5.80
N ALA A 131 -4.81 11.77 6.01
CA ALA A 131 -6.03 10.97 6.08
C ALA A 131 -7.03 11.49 7.14
N GLN A 132 -6.55 11.80 8.35
CA GLN A 132 -7.38 12.36 9.41
C GLN A 132 -8.00 13.70 9.01
N THR A 133 -7.19 14.58 8.44
CA THR A 133 -7.61 15.93 8.04
C THR A 133 -8.63 15.86 6.93
N THR A 134 -8.38 15.06 5.90
CA THR A 134 -9.31 14.87 4.76
C THR A 134 -10.61 14.22 5.21
N TYR A 135 -10.57 13.22 6.10
CA TYR A 135 -11.77 12.63 6.68
C TYR A 135 -12.64 13.66 7.43
N ARG A 136 -12.03 14.47 8.31
CA ARG A 136 -12.74 15.51 9.07
C ARG A 136 -13.33 16.57 8.15
N SER A 137 -12.60 16.97 7.10
CA SER A 137 -13.07 17.91 6.09
C SER A 137 -14.27 17.37 5.32
N LEU A 138 -14.22 16.10 4.87
CA LEU A 138 -15.35 15.47 4.19
C LEU A 138 -16.57 15.31 5.09
N ARG A 139 -16.38 15.04 6.39
CA ARG A 139 -17.49 15.02 7.37
C ARG A 139 -18.12 16.40 7.58
N LYS A 140 -17.37 17.49 7.40
CA LYS A 140 -17.92 18.86 7.43
C LYS A 140 -18.67 19.20 6.14
N ILE A 141 -18.13 18.81 4.98
CA ILE A 141 -18.75 19.06 3.66
C ILE A 141 -20.02 18.20 3.49
N ARG A 142 -19.99 16.94 3.92
CA ARG A 142 -21.10 15.98 3.82
C ARG A 142 -21.40 15.31 5.17
N PRO A 143 -22.05 16.01 6.12
CA PRO A 143 -22.27 15.51 7.48
C PRO A 143 -23.10 14.22 7.56
N ASN A 144 -23.99 14.01 6.59
CA ASN A 144 -24.92 12.87 6.57
C ASN A 144 -24.42 11.68 5.71
N LYS A 145 -23.17 11.71 5.25
CA LYS A 145 -22.57 10.62 4.46
C LYS A 145 -21.33 10.08 5.16
N ARG A 146 -21.06 8.78 4.95
CA ARG A 146 -19.78 8.17 5.29
C ARG A 146 -18.79 8.52 4.17
N PRO A 147 -17.65 9.18 4.47
CA PRO A 147 -16.62 9.40 3.48
C PRO A 147 -15.99 8.08 3.03
N PHE A 148 -15.59 8.02 1.76
CA PHE A 148 -14.64 7.03 1.26
C PHE A 148 -13.36 7.78 0.92
N LEU A 149 -12.23 7.27 1.43
CA LEU A 149 -10.90 7.81 1.20
C LEU A 149 -9.98 6.63 0.95
N LEU A 150 -9.13 6.74 -0.05
CA LEU A 150 -8.12 5.74 -0.36
C LEU A 150 -6.73 6.38 -0.17
N SER A 151 -5.84 5.74 0.57
CA SER A 151 -4.51 6.30 0.87
C SER A 151 -3.41 5.28 0.71
N ARG A 152 -2.29 5.71 0.12
CA ARG A 152 -1.10 4.87 -0.07
C ARG A 152 -0.28 4.79 1.22
N SER A 153 0.14 5.93 1.76
CA SER A 153 0.90 5.97 3.01
C SER A 153 -0.01 5.78 4.23
N THR A 154 0.37 4.88 5.13
CA THR A 154 -0.42 4.58 6.34
C THR A 154 0.48 4.43 7.57
N PHE A 155 -0.10 4.65 8.74
CA PHE A 155 0.50 4.42 10.05
C PHE A 155 -0.51 3.67 10.92
N PRO A 156 -0.12 2.98 12.02
CA PRO A 156 -1.08 2.37 12.93
C PRO A 156 -2.28 3.27 13.24
N SER A 157 -3.48 2.69 13.16
CA SER A 157 -4.79 3.36 13.27
C SER A 157 -5.30 4.10 12.01
N SER A 158 -4.57 4.13 10.89
CA SER A 158 -5.08 4.72 9.64
C SER A 158 -6.39 4.11 9.16
N GLY A 159 -6.65 2.83 9.42
CA GLY A 159 -7.89 2.14 9.02
C GLY A 159 -9.18 2.70 9.62
N ARG A 160 -9.08 3.61 10.61
CA ARG A 160 -10.22 4.39 11.10
C ARG A 160 -10.71 5.43 10.09
N TYR A 161 -9.86 5.85 9.17
CA TYR A 161 -10.10 6.98 8.27
C TYR A 161 -10.11 6.57 6.79
N VAL A 162 -9.27 5.61 6.40
CA VAL A 162 -8.99 5.31 4.99
C VAL A 162 -9.10 3.81 4.66
N ALA A 163 -9.43 3.53 3.41
CA ALA A 163 -9.05 2.33 2.69
C ALA A 163 -7.57 2.41 2.26
N HIS A 164 -7.00 1.27 1.88
CA HIS A 164 -5.64 1.20 1.36
C HIS A 164 -5.59 0.31 0.12
N TRP A 165 -4.70 0.60 -0.83
CA TRP A 165 -4.35 -0.35 -1.87
C TRP A 165 -2.87 -0.63 -1.80
N LEU A 166 -2.46 -1.84 -2.19
CA LEU A 166 -1.07 -2.29 -2.09
C LEU A 166 -0.08 -1.56 -3.01
N GLY A 167 -0.47 -0.42 -3.60
CA GLY A 167 0.38 0.43 -4.45
C GLY A 167 0.74 -0.20 -5.79
N ASP A 168 1.84 0.28 -6.36
CA ASP A 168 2.24 0.10 -7.76
C ASP A 168 2.83 -1.31 -8.00
N ASN A 169 1.96 -2.31 -8.08
CA ASN A 169 2.31 -3.69 -8.44
C ASN A 169 2.57 -3.85 -9.95
N ALA A 170 3.04 -5.02 -10.37
CA ALA A 170 3.33 -5.36 -11.76
C ALA A 170 2.35 -6.40 -12.34
N SER A 171 2.23 -6.43 -13.67
CA SER A 171 1.44 -7.43 -14.42
C SER A 171 2.16 -8.79 -14.48
N THR A 172 2.42 -9.40 -13.33
CA THR A 172 3.15 -10.67 -13.18
C THR A 172 2.35 -11.68 -12.35
N TRP A 173 2.71 -12.97 -12.44
CA TRP A 173 2.09 -14.02 -11.62
C TRP A 173 2.55 -13.94 -10.16
N GLU A 174 3.77 -13.46 -9.94
CA GLU A 174 4.34 -13.20 -8.63
C GLU A 174 3.55 -12.12 -7.89
N ASP A 175 3.23 -10.99 -8.53
CA ASP A 175 2.44 -9.92 -7.93
C ASP A 175 0.98 -10.35 -7.68
N LEU A 176 0.42 -11.22 -8.53
CA LEU A 176 -0.86 -11.89 -8.25
C LEU A 176 -0.78 -12.70 -6.95
N GLN A 177 0.30 -13.46 -6.75
CA GLN A 177 0.51 -14.23 -5.51
C GLN A 177 0.73 -13.32 -4.30
N TYR A 178 1.61 -12.32 -4.40
CA TYR A 178 1.95 -11.39 -3.32
C TYR A 178 0.76 -10.55 -2.84
N SER A 179 -0.25 -10.35 -3.69
CA SER A 179 -1.48 -9.67 -3.32
C SER A 179 -2.16 -10.28 -2.08
N ILE A 180 -2.14 -11.60 -1.93
CA ILE A 180 -2.82 -12.32 -0.84
C ILE A 180 -2.17 -12.04 0.52
N PRO A 181 -0.87 -12.35 0.74
CA PRO A 181 -0.21 -12.05 2.01
C PRO A 181 -0.16 -10.53 2.28
N GLY A 182 -0.06 -9.69 1.24
CA GLY A 182 -0.16 -8.24 1.37
C GLY A 182 -1.50 -7.82 1.97
N ILE A 183 -2.62 -8.23 1.38
CA ILE A 183 -3.97 -7.89 1.88
C ILE A 183 -4.19 -8.47 3.28
N LEU A 184 -3.79 -9.71 3.54
CA LEU A 184 -3.90 -10.34 4.87
C LEU A 184 -3.12 -9.58 5.94
N SER A 185 -1.93 -9.06 5.61
CA SER A 185 -1.15 -8.22 6.52
C SER A 185 -1.92 -6.94 6.89
N PHE A 186 -2.56 -6.29 5.93
CA PHE A 186 -3.38 -5.10 6.20
C PHE A 186 -4.64 -5.40 7.02
N GLN A 187 -5.15 -6.63 6.97
CA GLN A 187 -6.20 -7.05 7.91
C GLN A 187 -5.68 -7.06 9.36
N LEU A 188 -4.46 -7.54 9.59
CA LEU A 188 -3.81 -7.49 10.91
C LEU A 188 -3.50 -6.05 11.35
N PHE A 189 -3.16 -5.17 10.40
CA PHE A 189 -2.98 -3.75 10.64
C PHE A 189 -4.29 -2.98 10.87
N CYS A 190 -5.43 -3.68 10.90
CA CYS A 190 -6.76 -3.13 11.10
C CYS A 190 -7.15 -2.09 10.02
N ILE A 191 -6.72 -2.32 8.77
CA ILE A 191 -7.17 -1.59 7.59
C ILE A 191 -7.90 -2.61 6.71
N PRO A 192 -9.19 -2.91 7.01
CA PRO A 192 -9.87 -4.05 6.42
C PRO A 192 -10.25 -3.86 4.96
N LEU A 193 -10.44 -2.62 4.52
CA LEU A 193 -10.79 -2.28 3.14
C LEU A 193 -9.50 -2.11 2.31
N THR A 194 -8.86 -3.24 2.01
CA THR A 194 -7.60 -3.32 1.26
C THR A 194 -7.68 -4.23 0.04
N GLY A 195 -6.89 -3.92 -0.99
CA GLY A 195 -6.81 -4.66 -2.25
C GLY A 195 -5.54 -4.34 -3.02
N ALA A 196 -5.28 -5.09 -4.09
CA ALA A 196 -4.24 -4.78 -5.08
C ALA A 196 -4.88 -4.22 -6.36
N ASP A 197 -4.08 -3.59 -7.21
CA ASP A 197 -4.54 -3.21 -8.55
C ASP A 197 -4.66 -4.48 -9.41
N LEU A 198 -5.89 -4.83 -9.75
CA LEU A 198 -6.20 -6.00 -10.57
C LEU A 198 -5.53 -5.88 -11.94
N CYS A 199 -5.04 -7.01 -12.45
CA CYS A 199 -4.27 -7.13 -13.68
C CYS A 199 -2.83 -6.57 -13.62
N GLY A 200 -2.47 -5.84 -12.55
CA GLY A 200 -1.17 -5.20 -12.37
C GLY A 200 -1.17 -3.74 -12.83
N PHE A 201 -0.53 -2.85 -12.07
CA PHE A 201 -0.43 -1.43 -12.41
C PHE A 201 0.64 -1.16 -13.47
N ASN A 202 1.82 -1.77 -13.31
CA ASN A 202 2.95 -1.69 -14.23
C ASN A 202 2.95 -2.86 -15.22
N ASP A 203 3.72 -2.70 -16.30
CA ASP A 203 3.95 -3.69 -17.36
C ASP A 203 2.69 -4.09 -18.15
N LYS A 204 2.91 -4.83 -19.25
CA LYS A 204 1.83 -5.27 -20.13
C LYS A 204 1.18 -6.54 -19.58
N CYS A 205 -0.07 -6.42 -19.14
CA CYS A 205 -0.89 -7.58 -18.80
C CYS A 205 -1.25 -8.44 -20.01
N ASN A 206 -1.34 -9.75 -19.80
CA ASN A 206 -1.85 -10.71 -20.78
C ASN A 206 -3.25 -11.21 -20.38
N GLU A 207 -3.97 -11.78 -21.34
CA GLU A 207 -5.37 -12.19 -21.18
C GLU A 207 -5.57 -13.23 -20.07
N GLU A 208 -4.67 -14.22 -19.95
CA GLU A 208 -4.78 -15.27 -18.92
C GLU A 208 -4.59 -14.70 -17.52
N LEU A 209 -3.54 -13.89 -17.33
CA LEU A 209 -3.26 -13.24 -16.05
C LEU A 209 -4.43 -12.30 -15.67
N ALA A 210 -4.91 -11.48 -16.59
CA ALA A 210 -6.06 -10.60 -16.36
C ALA A 210 -7.30 -11.40 -15.93
N MET A 211 -7.55 -12.53 -16.58
CA MET A 211 -8.65 -13.43 -16.22
C MET A 211 -8.50 -13.93 -14.79
N ARG A 212 -7.36 -14.54 -14.44
CA ARG A 212 -7.10 -15.07 -13.08
C ARG A 212 -7.14 -13.99 -12.01
N TRP A 213 -6.63 -12.80 -12.33
CA TRP A 213 -6.65 -11.68 -11.38
C TRP A 213 -8.06 -11.15 -11.15
N VAL A 214 -8.92 -11.13 -12.17
CA VAL A 214 -10.34 -10.77 -11.98
C VAL A 214 -11.08 -11.83 -11.16
N GLU A 215 -10.78 -13.12 -11.35
CA GLU A 215 -11.35 -14.20 -10.51
C GLU A 215 -11.01 -13.98 -9.04
N LEU A 216 -9.73 -13.85 -8.71
CA LEU A 216 -9.25 -13.64 -7.35
C LEU A 216 -9.69 -12.28 -6.79
N GLY A 217 -9.46 -11.21 -7.56
CA GLY A 217 -9.65 -9.83 -7.14
C GLY A 217 -11.11 -9.46 -6.88
N SER A 218 -12.06 -10.18 -7.49
CA SER A 218 -13.49 -10.10 -7.15
C SER A 218 -13.76 -10.46 -5.68
N PHE A 219 -12.83 -11.13 -5.00
CA PHE A 219 -12.88 -11.48 -3.58
C PHE A 219 -11.96 -10.63 -2.69
N TYR A 220 -11.34 -9.57 -3.19
CA TYR A 220 -10.65 -8.60 -2.32
C TYR A 220 -11.65 -7.66 -1.62
N PRO A 221 -11.38 -7.21 -0.38
CA PRO A 221 -12.18 -6.20 0.28
C PRO A 221 -12.32 -4.92 -0.57
N PHE A 222 -11.22 -4.41 -1.10
CA PHE A 222 -11.19 -3.34 -2.10
C PHE A 222 -10.86 -3.94 -3.47
N CYS A 223 -11.76 -3.77 -4.45
CA CYS A 223 -11.66 -4.40 -5.77
C CYS A 223 -11.62 -3.31 -6.84
N ARG A 224 -10.41 -3.03 -7.36
CA ARG A 224 -10.15 -1.98 -8.37
C ARG A 224 -9.26 -2.53 -9.49
N ASN A 225 -9.63 -2.27 -10.73
CA ASN A 225 -8.73 -2.40 -11.88
C ASN A 225 -8.14 -1.01 -12.16
N HIS A 226 -6.81 -0.92 -12.18
CA HIS A 226 -6.07 0.34 -12.35
C HIS A 226 -4.80 0.06 -13.16
N ASN A 227 -4.39 1.00 -14.01
CA ASN A 227 -3.29 0.81 -14.97
C ASN A 227 -2.47 2.10 -15.08
N VAL A 228 -1.17 1.96 -15.32
CA VAL A 228 -0.29 3.11 -15.56
C VAL A 228 -0.51 3.70 -16.96
N ILE A 229 -0.25 5.02 -17.07
CA ILE A 229 -0.31 5.70 -18.36
C ILE A 229 0.66 5.08 -19.38
N GLY A 230 0.19 4.87 -20.61
CA GLY A 230 1.00 4.34 -21.71
C GLY A 230 1.02 2.83 -21.85
N MET A 231 0.41 2.08 -20.92
CA MET A 231 0.19 0.63 -21.09
C MET A 231 -1.07 0.34 -21.92
N PRO A 232 -1.17 -0.85 -22.55
CA PRO A 232 -2.39 -1.28 -23.22
C PRO A 232 -3.60 -1.32 -22.27
N SER A 233 -4.79 -1.05 -22.80
CA SER A 233 -6.06 -1.17 -22.09
C SER A 233 -6.22 -2.55 -21.44
N GLN A 234 -6.66 -2.56 -20.18
CA GLN A 234 -6.87 -3.77 -19.39
C GLN A 234 -8.20 -3.79 -18.64
N GLU A 235 -9.15 -2.95 -19.04
CA GLU A 235 -10.51 -2.99 -18.55
C GLU A 235 -11.13 -4.37 -18.78
N VAL A 236 -12.05 -4.78 -17.92
CA VAL A 236 -12.62 -6.14 -17.96
C VAL A 236 -13.31 -6.50 -19.28
N TYR A 237 -13.68 -5.51 -20.09
CA TYR A 237 -14.28 -5.68 -21.41
C TYR A 237 -13.26 -5.73 -22.57
N SER A 238 -11.96 -5.57 -22.28
CA SER A 238 -10.90 -5.57 -23.31
C SER A 238 -10.69 -6.95 -23.95
N TRP A 239 -11.06 -8.03 -23.25
CA TRP A 239 -11.08 -9.40 -23.76
C TRP A 239 -12.41 -10.05 -23.43
N GLU A 240 -13.00 -10.78 -24.40
CA GLU A 240 -14.28 -11.47 -24.20
C GLU A 240 -14.21 -12.54 -23.09
N SER A 241 -13.06 -13.22 -22.98
CA SER A 241 -12.83 -14.24 -21.94
C SER A 241 -12.80 -13.62 -20.53
N VAL A 242 -12.07 -12.52 -20.37
CA VAL A 242 -11.99 -11.74 -19.11
C VAL A 242 -13.36 -11.15 -18.78
N GLU A 243 -14.10 -10.65 -19.76
CA GLU A 243 -15.43 -10.08 -19.56
C GLU A 243 -16.43 -11.14 -19.05
N LYS A 244 -16.37 -12.36 -19.61
CA LYS A 244 -17.19 -13.49 -19.17
C LYS A 244 -16.89 -13.88 -17.72
N VAL A 245 -15.60 -13.92 -17.36
CA VAL A 245 -15.14 -14.19 -16.00
C VAL A 245 -15.56 -13.07 -15.04
N ALA A 246 -15.37 -11.82 -15.44
CA ALA A 246 -15.80 -10.64 -14.69
C ALA A 246 -17.30 -10.70 -14.38
N ARG A 247 -18.16 -10.96 -15.38
CA ARG A 247 -19.61 -11.10 -15.18
C ARG A 247 -19.95 -12.17 -14.13
N LYS A 248 -19.26 -13.31 -14.15
CA LYS A 248 -19.47 -14.40 -13.18
C LYS A 248 -19.06 -13.98 -11.76
N TYR A 249 -17.80 -13.57 -11.56
CA TYR A 249 -17.25 -13.37 -10.22
C TYR A 249 -17.61 -12.02 -9.61
N ILE A 250 -17.68 -10.95 -10.40
CA ILE A 250 -18.24 -9.68 -9.94
C ILE A 250 -19.74 -9.85 -9.66
N GLY A 251 -20.47 -10.60 -10.49
CA GLY A 251 -21.87 -10.94 -10.21
C GLY A 251 -22.05 -11.66 -8.86
N LEU A 252 -21.19 -12.65 -8.58
CA LEU A 252 -21.16 -13.33 -7.28
C LEU A 252 -20.79 -12.39 -6.13
N ARG A 253 -19.80 -11.52 -6.31
CA ARG A 253 -19.44 -10.48 -5.33
C ARG A 253 -20.65 -9.59 -4.99
N TYR A 254 -21.39 -9.17 -6.01
CA TYR A 254 -22.58 -8.34 -5.84
C TYR A 254 -23.70 -9.07 -5.10
N ALA A 255 -23.92 -10.36 -5.40
CA ALA A 255 -24.85 -11.20 -4.65
C ALA A 255 -24.44 -11.35 -3.17
N LEU A 256 -23.13 -11.33 -2.88
CA LEU A 256 -22.56 -11.41 -1.54
C LEU A 256 -22.39 -10.06 -0.82
N LEU A 257 -22.83 -8.92 -1.40
CA LEU A 257 -22.67 -7.60 -0.75
C LEU A 257 -23.24 -7.54 0.68
N PRO A 258 -24.39 -8.15 1.01
CA PRO A 258 -24.86 -8.20 2.40
C PRO A 258 -23.88 -8.93 3.35
N TYR A 259 -23.21 -9.97 2.86
CA TYR A 259 -22.19 -10.72 3.60
C TYR A 259 -20.94 -9.87 3.81
N TRP A 260 -20.44 -9.23 2.74
CA TRP A 260 -19.34 -8.26 2.81
C TRP A 260 -19.62 -7.15 3.82
N TYR A 261 -20.79 -6.52 3.72
CA TYR A 261 -21.15 -5.41 4.59
C TYR A 261 -21.26 -5.85 6.06
N THR A 262 -21.73 -7.08 6.31
CA THR A 262 -21.75 -7.67 7.66
C THR A 262 -20.33 -7.92 8.19
N ALA A 263 -19.41 -8.39 7.34
CA ALA A 263 -18.01 -8.57 7.71
C ALA A 263 -17.36 -7.23 8.10
N PHE A 264 -17.57 -6.18 7.30
CA PHE A 264 -17.10 -4.82 7.63
C PHE A 264 -17.75 -4.25 8.89
N TYR A 265 -19.03 -4.52 9.13
CA TYR A 265 -19.69 -4.12 10.38
C TYR A 265 -19.02 -4.77 11.59
N ARG A 266 -18.74 -6.08 11.55
CA ARG A 266 -18.01 -6.79 12.63
C ARG A 266 -16.60 -6.24 12.80
N SER A 267 -15.90 -5.97 11.69
CA SER A 267 -14.59 -5.33 11.72
C SER A 267 -14.62 -3.96 12.42
N SER A 268 -15.58 -3.11 12.08
CA SER A 268 -15.71 -1.78 12.69
C SER A 268 -16.14 -1.76 14.16
N THR A 269 -16.79 -2.82 14.64
CA THR A 269 -17.36 -2.88 16.01
C THR A 269 -16.54 -3.74 16.96
N LYS A 270 -15.83 -4.75 16.44
CA LYS A 270 -15.08 -5.75 17.21
C LYS A 270 -13.62 -5.89 16.81
N GLY A 271 -13.18 -5.23 15.74
CA GLY A 271 -11.82 -5.37 15.22
C GLY A 271 -11.55 -6.71 14.53
N THR A 272 -12.57 -7.50 14.21
CA THR A 272 -12.38 -8.78 13.50
C THR A 272 -11.96 -8.52 12.04
N PRO A 273 -10.91 -9.19 11.53
CA PRO A 273 -10.53 -9.14 10.12
C PRO A 273 -11.69 -9.47 9.17
N VAL A 274 -11.75 -8.80 8.02
CA VAL A 274 -12.73 -9.12 6.95
C VAL A 274 -12.25 -10.33 6.17
N LEU A 275 -10.98 -10.34 5.78
CA LEU A 275 -10.31 -11.56 5.33
C LEU A 275 -9.50 -12.16 6.48
N ARG A 276 -9.51 -13.48 6.60
CA ARG A 276 -8.78 -14.19 7.65
C ARG A 276 -7.81 -15.18 7.03
N PRO A 277 -6.55 -15.23 7.49
CA PRO A 277 -5.70 -16.37 7.17
C PRO A 277 -6.28 -17.62 7.85
N LEU A 278 -6.06 -18.80 7.28
CA LEU A 278 -6.68 -20.04 7.77
C LEU A 278 -6.28 -20.34 9.23
N TRP A 279 -5.02 -20.09 9.60
CA TRP A 279 -4.53 -20.27 10.97
C TRP A 279 -5.27 -19.41 12.00
N ALA A 280 -5.82 -18.26 11.62
CA ALA A 280 -6.59 -17.41 12.54
C ALA A 280 -8.01 -17.95 12.79
N SER A 281 -8.50 -18.86 11.96
CA SER A 281 -9.78 -19.55 12.14
C SER A 281 -9.60 -20.96 12.68
N TYR A 282 -8.45 -21.58 12.42
CA TYR A 282 -8.11 -22.95 12.80
C TYR A 282 -6.75 -23.01 13.53
N PRO A 283 -6.60 -22.36 14.70
CA PRO A 283 -5.30 -22.21 15.37
C PRO A 283 -4.71 -23.54 15.85
N GLU A 284 -5.53 -24.56 16.09
CA GLU A 284 -5.07 -25.89 16.53
C GLU A 284 -4.54 -26.75 15.36
N ASP A 285 -4.81 -26.36 14.12
CA ASP A 285 -4.32 -27.06 12.92
C ASP A 285 -3.03 -26.43 12.42
N LYS A 286 -1.90 -27.06 12.73
CA LYS A 286 -0.55 -26.59 12.37
C LYS A 286 -0.31 -26.55 10.85
N GLU A 287 -1.05 -27.33 10.07
CA GLU A 287 -0.92 -27.32 8.61
C GLU A 287 -1.36 -25.99 8.00
N THR A 288 -2.20 -25.24 8.72
CA THR A 288 -2.70 -23.93 8.25
C THR A 288 -1.71 -22.78 8.40
N TYR A 289 -0.59 -22.99 9.13
CA TYR A 289 0.31 -21.89 9.51
C TYR A 289 1.11 -21.36 8.32
N ASN A 290 1.42 -22.23 7.36
CA ASN A 290 2.19 -21.89 6.17
C ASN A 290 1.32 -21.69 4.92
N ILE A 291 -0.02 -21.60 5.08
CA ILE A 291 -0.92 -21.34 3.96
C ILE A 291 -0.98 -19.84 3.71
N GLU A 292 -0.30 -19.38 2.66
CA GLU A 292 -0.20 -17.96 2.28
C GLU A 292 -1.10 -17.59 1.09
N HIS A 293 -1.60 -18.62 0.37
CA HIS A 293 -2.29 -18.46 -0.92
C HIS A 293 -3.79 -18.76 -0.87
N GLN A 294 -4.34 -18.98 0.32
CA GLN A 294 -5.78 -19.15 0.55
C GLN A 294 -6.21 -18.27 1.70
N PHE A 295 -7.46 -17.82 1.68
CA PHE A 295 -8.02 -17.03 2.76
C PHE A 295 -9.51 -17.28 2.91
N LEU A 296 -10.02 -16.97 4.11
CA LEU A 296 -11.45 -16.96 4.38
C LEU A 296 -11.98 -15.55 4.25
N ILE A 297 -13.11 -15.38 3.55
CA ILE A 297 -13.94 -14.19 3.71
C ILE A 297 -14.82 -14.44 4.92
N HIS A 298 -14.63 -13.60 5.93
CA HIS A 298 -15.31 -13.71 7.20
C HIS A 298 -15.17 -15.13 7.80
N ASP A 299 -16.26 -15.80 8.16
CA ASP A 299 -16.22 -17.07 8.89
C ASP A 299 -16.64 -18.28 8.04
N GLY A 300 -16.97 -18.11 6.75
CA GLY A 300 -17.73 -19.14 6.02
C GLY A 300 -17.42 -19.36 4.55
N ILE A 301 -16.54 -18.57 3.92
CA ILE A 301 -16.21 -18.73 2.50
C ILE A 301 -14.71 -18.85 2.34
N LEU A 302 -14.23 -20.03 1.92
CA LEU A 302 -12.84 -20.26 1.55
C LEU A 302 -12.60 -19.86 0.09
N ILE A 303 -11.56 -19.09 -0.15
CA ILE A 303 -11.09 -18.71 -1.48
C ILE A 303 -9.76 -19.45 -1.76
N SER A 304 -9.74 -20.18 -2.87
CA SER A 304 -8.63 -21.03 -3.32
C SER A 304 -8.33 -20.74 -4.80
N PRO A 305 -7.53 -19.70 -5.11
CA PRO A 305 -7.29 -19.27 -6.48
C PRO A 305 -6.24 -20.13 -7.21
N VAL A 306 -6.29 -20.08 -8.55
CA VAL A 306 -5.17 -20.49 -9.40
C VAL A 306 -4.19 -19.32 -9.52
N LEU A 307 -2.90 -19.58 -9.28
CA LEU A 307 -1.86 -18.55 -9.13
C LEU A 307 -0.64 -18.76 -10.04
N GLU A 308 -0.72 -19.70 -10.97
CA GLU A 308 0.36 -20.01 -11.92
C GLU A 308 -0.21 -20.13 -13.33
N ALA A 309 0.61 -19.77 -14.32
CA ALA A 309 0.28 -19.86 -15.74
C ALA A 309 -0.04 -21.29 -16.16
N GLU A 310 -0.93 -21.43 -17.14
CA GLU A 310 -1.29 -22.68 -17.80
C GLU A 310 -1.90 -23.77 -16.89
N LYS A 311 -2.10 -23.49 -15.60
CA LYS A 311 -2.82 -24.39 -14.69
C LYS A 311 -4.34 -24.29 -14.89
N LYS A 312 -4.98 -25.45 -14.99
CA LYS A 312 -6.43 -25.60 -14.96
C LYS A 312 -6.89 -25.96 -13.55
N GLU A 313 -8.16 -25.65 -13.26
CA GLU A 313 -8.85 -26.06 -12.02
C GLU A 313 -8.78 -27.57 -11.77
#